data_AF-A0A0L8AF07-F1
#
_entry.id   AF-A0A0L8AF07-F1
#
_cell.length_a   1.000
_cell.length_b   1.000
_cell.length_c   1.000
_cell.angle_alpha   90.00
_cell.angle_beta   90.00
_cell.angle_gamma   90.00
#
_symmetry.space_group_name_H-M   'P 1'
#
loop_
_entity.id
_entity.type
_entity.pdbx_description
1 polymer ?
#
loop_
_entity_poly.entity_id
_entity_poly.type
_entity_poly.pdbx_seq_one_letter_code
_entity_poly.pdbx_strand_id
1 'polypeptide(L)' 'MEKTRIEVYKRVGDFWSCRYTNRAGTVAPSDVWKTRDEALDVAMAVAEERFHEHGESVEVYFEDLGRFVPHNHGFLVL' A
#
# COMPACT_ATOMS: atom_id res chain seq x y z
N MET A 1 -17.69 -0.02 -7.19
CA MET A 1 -16.70 -0.58 -6.26
C MET A 1 -15.55 0.39 -6.13
N GLU A 2 -15.20 0.75 -4.91
CA GLU A 2 -14.04 1.61 -4.66
C GLU A 2 -12.75 0.80 -4.84
N LYS A 3 -11.79 1.41 -5.55
CA LYS A 3 -10.46 0.85 -5.75
C LYS A 3 -9.46 1.71 -5.00
N THR A 4 -8.73 1.08 -4.09
CA THR A 4 -7.67 1.70 -3.30
C THR A 4 -6.34 1.13 -3.75
N ARG A 5 -5.36 1.99 -3.98
CA ARG A 5 -3.99 1.61 -4.30
C ARG A 5 -3.09 1.98 -3.14
N ILE A 6 -2.37 1.00 -2.58
CA ILE A 6 -1.34 1.21 -1.56
C ILE A 6 0.02 1.11 -2.23
N GLU A 7 0.84 2.13 -2.04
CA GLU A 7 2.19 2.20 -2.59
C GLU A 7 3.21 2.28 -1.46
N VAL A 8 4.09 1.29 -1.40
CA VAL A 8 5.23 1.23 -0.49
C VAL A 8 6.44 1.82 -1.21
N TYR A 9 7.03 2.88 -0.67
CA TYR A 9 8.13 3.61 -1.32
C TYR A 9 9.25 3.97 -0.35
N LYS A 10 10.45 4.16 -0.89
CA LYS A 10 11.62 4.52 -0.12
C LYS A 10 11.65 6.02 0.12
N ARG A 11 11.86 6.43 1.38
CA ARG A 11 12.07 7.80 1.80
C ARG A 11 13.56 8.11 1.97
N VAL A 12 13.85 9.41 2.07
CA VAL A 12 15.17 9.91 2.47
C VAL A 12 15.55 9.31 3.82
N GLY A 13 16.79 8.80 3.94
CA GLY A 13 17.30 8.16 5.15
C GLY A 13 17.11 6.63 5.19
N ASP A 14 16.91 5.98 4.04
CA ASP A 14 16.75 4.51 3.90
C ASP A 14 15.53 3.90 4.61
N PHE A 15 14.56 4.73 4.99
CA PHE A 15 13.29 4.26 5.53
C PHE A 15 12.27 3.98 4.42
N TRP A 16 11.28 3.17 4.74
CA TRP A 16 10.15 2.83 3.87
C TRP A 16 8.88 3.46 4.41
N SER A 17 7.97 3.86 3.54
CA SER A 17 6.68 4.46 3.92
C SER A 17 5.58 4.02 2.94
N CYS A 18 4.33 4.26 3.31
CA CYS A 18 3.16 3.88 2.54
C CYS A 18 2.37 5.14 2.16
N ARG A 19 1.76 5.12 0.97
CA ARG A 19 0.69 6.06 0.62
C ARG A 19 -0.48 5.33 -0.01
N TYR A 20 -1.67 5.86 0.22
CA TYR A 20 -2.95 5.28 -0.14
C TYR A 20 -3.59 6.22 -1.13
N THR A 21 -3.95 5.74 -2.31
CA THR A 21 -4.63 6.52 -3.33
C THR A 21 -5.96 5.86 -3.65
N ASN A 22 -7.06 6.59 -3.46
CA ASN A 22 -8.40 6.17 -3.83
C ASN A 22 -9.11 7.32 -4.57
N ARG A 23 -10.43 7.22 -4.74
CA ARG A 23 -11.23 8.26 -5.41
C ARG A 23 -11.26 9.58 -4.64
N ALA A 24 -11.13 9.54 -3.31
CA ALA A 24 -11.15 10.72 -2.45
C ALA A 24 -9.81 11.49 -2.50
N GLY A 25 -8.71 10.82 -2.87
CA GLY A 25 -7.41 11.45 -3.07
C GLY A 25 -6.26 10.54 -2.63
N THR A 26 -5.12 11.16 -2.36
CA THR A 26 -3.92 10.48 -1.85
C THR A 26 -3.68 10.88 -0.39
N VAL A 27 -3.51 9.89 0.46
CA VAL A 27 -3.14 10.03 1.89
C VAL A 27 -1.79 9.37 2.10
N ALA A 28 -0.87 10.03 2.79
CA ALA A 28 0.44 9.48 3.13
C ALA A 28 0.68 9.63 4.65
N PRO A 29 0.48 8.56 5.43
CA PRO A 29 0.76 8.57 6.86
C PRO A 29 2.22 8.93 7.18
N SER A 30 2.45 9.38 8.41
CA SER A 30 3.80 9.72 8.90
C SER A 30 4.65 8.51 9.22
N ASP A 31 4.03 7.32 9.33
CA ASP A 31 4.71 6.10 9.72
C ASP A 31 5.79 5.69 8.71
N VAL A 32 6.88 5.18 9.27
CA VAL A 32 8.05 4.74 8.54
C VAL A 32 8.58 3.43 9.10
N TRP A 33 9.08 2.57 8.22
CA TRP A 33 9.63 1.26 8.55
C TRP A 33 11.10 1.18 8.16
N LYS A 34 11.86 0.31 8.83
CA LYS A 34 13.30 0.16 8.56
C LYS A 34 13.55 -0.68 7.32
N THR A 35 12.68 -1.64 7.04
CA THR A 35 12.80 -2.51 5.87
C THR A 35 11.59 -2.39 4.97
N ARG A 36 11.78 -2.73 3.69
CA ARG A 36 10.70 -2.81 2.71
C ARG A 36 9.66 -3.84 3.13
N ASP A 37 10.13 -4.98 3.63
CA ASP A 37 9.29 -6.13 3.92
C ASP A 37 8.36 -5.82 5.12
N GLU A 38 8.87 -5.14 6.16
CA GLU A 38 8.02 -4.61 7.24
C GLU A 38 6.92 -3.66 6.73
N ALA A 39 7.25 -2.76 5.80
CA ALA A 39 6.27 -1.84 5.22
C ALA A 39 5.24 -2.58 4.34
N LEU A 40 5.68 -3.62 3.62
CA LEU A 40 4.82 -4.47 2.81
C LEU A 40 3.86 -5.30 3.68
N ASP A 41 4.33 -5.87 4.78
CA ASP A 41 3.50 -6.63 5.71
C ASP A 41 2.38 -5.74 6.27
N VAL A 42 2.71 -4.51 6.67
CA VAL A 42 1.69 -3.56 7.13
C VAL A 42 0.76 -3.13 6.01
N ALA A 43 1.28 -2.86 4.80
CA ALA A 43 0.45 -2.52 3.65
C ALA A 43 -0.56 -3.63 3.31
N MET A 44 -0.14 -4.90 3.40
CA MET A 44 -1.01 -6.06 3.20
C MET A 44 -2.06 -6.18 4.30
N ALA A 45 -1.68 -6.00 5.57
CA ALA A 45 -2.64 -6.02 6.68
C ALA A 45 -3.73 -4.94 6.53
N VAL A 46 -3.35 -3.72 6.14
CA VAL A 46 -4.30 -2.63 5.88
C VAL A 46 -5.16 -2.91 4.65
N ALA A 47 -4.59 -3.51 3.61
CA ALA A 47 -5.35 -3.92 2.43
C ALA A 47 -6.42 -4.96 2.77
N GLU A 48 -6.07 -5.95 3.60
CA GLU A 48 -6.97 -6.98 4.10
C GLU A 48 -8.11 -6.37 4.93
N GLU A 49 -7.77 -5.52 5.91
CA GLU A 49 -8.75 -4.82 6.76
C GLU A 49 -9.76 -4.05 5.92
N ARG A 50 -9.29 -3.23 4.96
CA ARG A 50 -10.17 -2.45 4.07
C ARG A 50 -11.05 -3.32 3.20
N PHE A 51 -10.51 -4.44 2.69
CA PHE A 51 -11.29 -5.37 1.89
C PHE A 51 -12.41 -6.00 2.72
N HIS A 52 -12.10 -6.48 3.93
CA HIS A 52 -13.06 -7.16 4.80
C HIS A 52 -14.09 -6.20 5.43
N GLU A 53 -13.68 -5.02 5.87
CA GLU A 53 -14.55 -4.09 6.60
C GLU A 53 -15.35 -3.15 5.67
N HIS A 54 -14.80 -2.81 4.49
CA HIS A 54 -15.40 -1.82 3.60
C HIS A 54 -15.76 -2.36 2.22
N GLY A 55 -15.40 -3.60 1.88
CA GLY A 55 -15.62 -4.17 0.56
C GLY A 55 -14.86 -3.43 -0.55
N GLU A 56 -13.74 -2.80 -0.20
CA GLU A 56 -12.85 -2.12 -1.14
C GLU A 56 -11.98 -3.12 -1.89
N SER A 57 -11.83 -2.97 -3.21
CA SER A 57 -10.74 -3.65 -3.91
C SER A 57 -9.45 -2.89 -3.67
N VAL A 58 -8.45 -3.55 -3.09
CA VAL A 58 -7.17 -2.94 -2.72
C VAL A 58 -6.02 -3.58 -3.48
N GLU A 59 -5.25 -2.78 -4.19
CA GLU A 59 -4.01 -3.20 -4.86
C GLU A 59 -2.79 -2.67 -4.12
N VAL A 60 -1.81 -3.55 -3.84
CA VAL A 60 -0.56 -3.16 -3.17
C VAL A 60 0.58 -3.14 -4.19
N TYR A 61 1.40 -2.10 -4.15
CA TYR A 61 2.59 -1.94 -4.98
C TYR A 61 3.78 -1.56 -4.11
N PHE A 62 4.99 -1.91 -4.55
CA PHE A 62 6.23 -1.42 -3.95
C PHE A 62 7.14 -0.79 -4.99
N GLU A 63 7.94 0.18 -4.53
CA GLU A 63 8.99 0.79 -5.32
C GLU A 63 10.19 -0.15 -5.45
N ASP A 64 10.52 -0.49 -6.70
CA ASP A 64 11.72 -1.20 -7.09
C ASP A 64 12.40 -0.43 -8.22
N LEU A 65 13.66 -0.03 -8.01
CA LEU A 65 14.46 0.73 -8.97
C LEU A 65 13.74 1.96 -9.57
N GLY A 66 12.94 2.67 -8.75
CA GLY A 66 12.20 3.87 -9.15
C GLY A 66 10.89 3.60 -9.90
N ARG A 67 10.40 2.36 -9.89
CA ARG A 67 9.10 1.98 -10.47
C ARG A 67 8.25 1.26 -9.45
N PHE A 68 6.93 1.48 -9.50
CA PHE A 68 5.99 0.74 -8.68
C PHE A 68 5.59 -0.56 -9.37
N VAL A 69 5.88 -1.69 -8.72
CA VAL A 69 5.53 -3.03 -9.19
C VAL A 69 4.50 -3.65 -8.24
N PRO A 70 3.54 -4.45 -8.75
CA PRO A 70 2.47 -5.02 -7.91
C PRO A 70 3.04 -6.06 -6.94
N HIS A 71 2.56 -6.03 -5.70
CA HIS A 71 2.85 -7.02 -4.66
C HIS A 71 1.64 -7.95 -4.47
N ASN A 72 1.82 -9.24 -4.78
CA ASN A 72 0.83 -10.31 -4.52
C ASN A 72 -0.63 -10.00 -4.94
N HIS A 73 -0.84 -9.10 -5.91
CA HIS A 73 -2.14 -8.68 -6.45
C HIS A 73 -3.16 -8.07 -5.46
N GLY A 74 -2.81 -7.88 -4.18
CA GLY A 74 -3.71 -7.33 -3.16
C GLY A 74 -4.99 -8.15 -2.96
N PHE A 75 -6.09 -7.50 -2.57
CA PHE A 75 -7.38 -8.12 -2.30
C PHE A 75 -8.45 -7.53 -3.24
N LEU A 76 -9.06 -8.38 -4.07
CA LEU A 76 -9.99 -7.98 -5.12
C LEU A 76 -11.35 -8.61 -4.87
N VAL A 77 -12.42 -7.84 -5.03
CA VAL A 77 -13.77 -8.41 -4.98
C VAL A 77 -14.12 -8.92 -6.38
N LEU A 78 -14.73 -10.10 -6.43
CA LEU A 78 -15.15 -10.81 -7.64
C LEU A 78 -16.23 -10.05 -8.44
#